data_AF-A0A7Z7VMB0-F1
#
_entry.id   AF-A0A7Z7VMB0-F1
#
_cell.length_a   1.000
_cell.length_b   1.000
_cell.length_c   1.000
_cell.angle_alpha   90.00
_cell.angle_beta   90.00
_cell.angle_gamma   90.00
#
_symmetry.space_group_name_H-M   'P 1'
#
loop_
_entity.id
_entity.type
_entity.pdbx_description
1 polymer ?
#
loop_
_entity_poly.entity_id
_entity_poly.type
_entity_poly.pdbx_seq_one_letter_code
_entity_poly.pdbx_strand_id
1 'polypeptide(L)'
;MVMRQQLSRATRFVLSLLAALLCWLAQPVMAEENAKPDVVQKEMTQLAGADFWRQVRQGEAGYTTSQSPEHGVLISKPGETWFILKEKWMSPAGAVAIFGSIAMVVLAYIAVGPLMLSKPRTGRKLNRWSRSDRALHWSMAFTFLTLAFSGLMLVYGKHFLKPYIPSELWGWIIYAAKQYHNYMGPLFFILLMFVLLKWWRKSIFNKVDVQWFMKLGGMVGKYKGTHPSAGFSNAGEKAIYWLLIVFGTFAAISGLVLDFPIFGQTRRDMELSNLIHMLSALILICGFIFHIYIGLFGMEGALEGMVTGKVDETWAKEHHDLWYEEVKRRGEIEEVSTESQPASFNQTKGEVSHESR
;
A
#
# COMPACT_ATOMS: atom_id res chain seq x y z
N MET A 1 50.37 0.79 -20.32
CA MET A 1 49.27 0.16 -21.10
C MET A 1 49.23 -1.37 -20.94
N VAL A 2 50.38 -2.06 -20.99
CA VAL A 2 50.50 -3.53 -20.87
C VAL A 2 50.01 -4.09 -19.51
N MET A 3 50.32 -3.42 -18.39
CA MET A 3 49.94 -3.89 -17.05
C MET A 3 48.42 -3.92 -16.81
N ARG A 4 47.69 -2.97 -17.42
CA ARG A 4 46.21 -2.88 -17.32
C ARG A 4 45.53 -3.99 -18.14
N GLN A 5 46.14 -4.40 -19.25
CA GLN A 5 45.66 -5.53 -20.05
C GLN A 5 45.92 -6.87 -19.36
N GLN A 6 47.10 -7.05 -18.76
CA GLN A 6 47.44 -8.24 -17.95
C GLN A 6 46.47 -8.40 -16.76
N LEU A 7 46.21 -7.31 -16.03
CA LEU A 7 45.25 -7.33 -14.92
C LEU A 7 43.84 -7.67 -15.39
N SER A 8 43.37 -7.10 -16.51
CA SER A 8 42.04 -7.42 -17.07
C SER A 8 41.89 -8.88 -17.53
N ARG A 9 42.99 -9.52 -17.94
CA ARG A 9 43.00 -10.93 -18.35
C ARG A 9 42.99 -11.84 -17.13
N ALA A 10 43.77 -11.51 -16.10
CA ALA A 10 43.76 -12.21 -14.82
C ALA A 10 42.39 -12.12 -14.14
N THR A 11 41.76 -10.94 -14.10
CA THR A 11 40.42 -10.78 -13.50
C THR A 11 39.36 -11.58 -14.25
N ARG A 12 39.39 -11.59 -15.59
CA ARG A 12 38.47 -12.40 -16.40
C ARG A 12 38.69 -13.89 -16.16
N PHE A 13 39.93 -14.34 -16.07
CA PHE A 13 40.26 -15.74 -15.81
C PHE A 13 39.81 -16.20 -14.41
N VAL A 14 40.04 -15.37 -13.39
CA VAL A 14 39.62 -15.64 -12.01
C VAL A 14 38.09 -15.64 -11.88
N LEU A 15 37.40 -14.71 -12.56
CA LEU A 15 35.92 -14.68 -12.59
C LEU A 15 35.35 -15.91 -13.31
N SER A 16 35.97 -16.36 -14.41
CA SER A 16 35.56 -17.59 -15.09
C SER A 16 35.78 -18.85 -14.24
N LEU A 17 36.89 -18.90 -13.49
CA LEU A 17 37.17 -19.99 -12.53
C LEU A 17 36.19 -19.99 -11.36
N LEU A 18 35.87 -18.82 -10.78
CA LEU A 18 34.87 -18.69 -9.72
C LEU A 18 33.47 -19.05 -10.20
N ALA A 19 33.09 -18.66 -11.43
CA ALA A 19 31.82 -19.04 -12.03
C ALA A 19 31.75 -20.56 -12.28
N ALA A 20 32.83 -21.18 -12.78
CA ALA A 20 32.90 -22.62 -12.97
C ALA A 20 32.83 -23.39 -11.63
N LEU A 21 33.47 -22.88 -10.58
CA LEU A 21 33.42 -23.46 -9.23
C LEU A 21 32.02 -23.35 -8.61
N LEU A 22 31.32 -22.23 -8.81
CA LEU A 22 29.93 -22.04 -8.37
C LEU A 22 28.97 -22.97 -9.12
N CYS A 23 29.19 -23.21 -10.43
CA CYS A 23 28.42 -24.19 -11.20
C CYS A 23 28.72 -25.64 -10.79
N TRP A 24 29.95 -25.95 -10.36
CA TRP A 24 30.30 -27.27 -9.81
C TRP A 24 29.68 -27.50 -8.43
N LEU A 25 29.63 -26.49 -7.57
CA LEU A 25 29.01 -26.59 -6.24
C LEU A 25 27.48 -26.62 -6.27
N ALA A 26 26.87 -26.28 -7.42
CA ALA A 26 25.43 -26.30 -7.65
C ALA A 26 24.91 -27.62 -8.25
N GLN A 27 25.62 -28.75 -8.06
CA GLN A 27 25.04 -30.05 -8.40
C GLN A 27 23.87 -30.35 -7.43
N PRO A 28 22.68 -30.70 -7.94
CA PRO A 28 21.62 -31.17 -7.06
C PRO A 28 22.09 -32.48 -6.42
N VAL A 29 22.05 -32.56 -5.09
CA VAL A 29 22.14 -33.84 -4.38
C VAL A 29 20.89 -34.63 -4.77
N MET A 30 21.05 -35.54 -5.72
CA MET A 30 20.07 -36.59 -5.95
C MET A 30 20.24 -37.58 -4.81
N ALA A 31 19.32 -37.54 -3.85
CA ALA A 31 19.21 -38.59 -2.86
C ALA A 31 18.87 -39.90 -3.59
N GLU A 32 19.72 -40.91 -3.40
CA GLU A 32 19.49 -42.25 -3.94
C GLU A 32 18.40 -42.93 -3.09
N GLU A 33 17.16 -42.92 -3.59
CA GLU A 33 16.05 -43.64 -2.96
C GLU A 33 16.17 -45.14 -3.29
N ASN A 34 17.08 -45.82 -2.61
CA ASN A 34 17.11 -47.28 -2.57
C ASN A 34 16.07 -47.79 -1.56
N ALA A 35 14.80 -47.58 -1.85
CA ALA A 35 13.70 -48.27 -1.18
C ALA A 35 12.76 -48.84 -2.24
N LYS A 36 12.64 -50.18 -2.27
CA LYS A 36 11.64 -50.85 -3.11
C LYS A 36 10.24 -50.38 -2.65
N PRO A 37 9.48 -49.67 -3.48
CA PRO A 37 8.23 -49.03 -3.04
C PRO A 37 7.18 -50.06 -2.58
N ASP A 38 7.18 -51.27 -3.15
CA ASP A 38 6.15 -52.28 -2.86
C ASP A 38 6.21 -52.90 -1.46
N VAL A 39 7.38 -52.93 -0.80
CA VAL A 39 7.52 -53.59 0.52
C VAL A 39 7.11 -52.64 1.66
N VAL A 40 7.51 -51.36 1.57
CA VAL A 40 7.14 -50.32 2.53
C VAL A 40 5.64 -49.99 2.43
N GLN A 41 5.10 -49.91 1.21
CA GLN A 41 3.67 -49.67 1.00
C GLN A 41 2.81 -50.79 1.63
N LYS A 42 3.26 -52.06 1.53
CA LYS A 42 2.49 -53.23 2.00
C LYS A 42 2.55 -53.41 3.51
N GLU A 43 3.67 -53.09 4.16
CA GLU A 43 3.80 -53.11 5.63
C GLU A 43 3.06 -51.95 6.31
N MET A 44 3.11 -50.74 5.75
CA MET A 44 2.35 -49.59 6.32
C MET A 44 0.84 -49.77 6.21
N THR A 45 0.36 -50.40 5.13
CA THR A 45 -1.09 -50.62 4.92
C THR A 45 -1.66 -51.69 5.87
N GLN A 46 -0.84 -52.63 6.35
CA GLN A 46 -1.28 -53.63 7.33
C GLN A 46 -1.32 -53.12 8.78
N LEU A 47 -0.49 -52.14 9.15
CA LEU A 47 -0.42 -51.58 10.50
C LEU A 47 -1.40 -50.40 10.71
N ALA A 48 -1.74 -49.67 9.64
CA ALA A 48 -2.61 -48.50 9.69
C ALA A 48 -4.09 -48.86 9.43
N GLY A 49 -4.75 -49.47 10.41
CA GLY A 49 -6.19 -49.75 10.37
C GLY A 49 -7.07 -48.49 10.26
N ALA A 50 -8.37 -48.66 10.04
CA ALA A 50 -9.32 -47.54 9.90
C ALA A 50 -9.31 -46.59 11.11
N ASP A 51 -9.01 -47.10 12.30
CA ASP A 51 -8.89 -46.32 13.54
C ASP A 51 -7.63 -45.46 13.56
N PHE A 52 -6.47 -45.99 13.13
CA PHE A 52 -5.24 -45.20 12.96
C PHE A 52 -5.47 -44.03 12.01
N TRP A 53 -6.07 -44.29 10.85
CA TRP A 53 -6.41 -43.22 9.90
C TRP A 53 -7.46 -42.23 10.45
N ARG A 54 -8.33 -42.66 11.37
CA ARG A 54 -9.26 -41.76 12.06
C ARG A 54 -8.51 -40.82 13.00
N GLN A 55 -7.57 -41.33 13.79
CA GLN A 55 -6.70 -40.55 14.67
C GLN A 55 -5.83 -39.56 13.87
N VAL A 56 -5.19 -40.03 12.79
CA VAL A 56 -4.41 -39.21 11.87
C VAL A 56 -5.25 -38.08 11.28
N ARG A 57 -6.46 -38.37 10.78
CA ARG A 57 -7.40 -37.33 10.28
C ARG A 57 -7.88 -36.37 11.36
N GLN A 58 -7.91 -36.79 12.62
CA GLN A 58 -8.25 -35.94 13.76
C GLN A 58 -7.09 -35.05 14.20
N GLY A 59 -5.88 -35.25 13.64
CA GLY A 59 -4.68 -34.49 13.96
C GLY A 59 -4.00 -34.94 15.25
N GLU A 60 -4.23 -36.19 15.68
CA GLU A 60 -3.56 -36.73 16.85
C GLU A 60 -2.04 -36.84 16.63
N ALA A 61 -1.26 -36.50 17.67
CA ALA A 61 0.19 -36.56 17.62
C ALA A 61 0.67 -38.00 17.81
N GLY A 62 1.47 -38.48 16.86
CA GLY A 62 2.22 -39.73 16.98
C GLY A 62 3.55 -39.55 17.71
N TYR A 63 4.26 -40.66 17.86
CA TYR A 63 5.60 -40.69 18.44
C TYR A 63 6.67 -40.34 17.40
N THR A 64 7.61 -39.47 17.75
CA THR A 64 8.79 -39.13 16.94
C THR A 64 9.98 -38.82 17.84
N THR A 65 11.20 -39.05 17.34
CA THR A 65 12.44 -38.69 18.05
C THR A 65 12.78 -37.19 17.89
N SER A 66 12.15 -36.51 16.92
CA SER A 66 12.34 -35.08 16.72
C SER A 66 11.71 -34.26 17.84
N GLN A 67 12.43 -33.24 18.31
CA GLN A 67 11.97 -32.28 19.32
C GLN A 67 11.37 -31.01 18.71
N SER A 68 11.34 -30.90 17.38
CA SER A 68 10.77 -29.74 16.69
C SER A 68 9.24 -29.71 16.84
N PRO A 69 8.64 -28.50 16.92
CA PRO A 69 7.19 -28.37 17.07
C PRO A 69 6.42 -29.15 16.00
N GLU A 70 5.36 -29.85 16.42
CA GLU A 70 4.39 -30.51 15.54
C GLU A 70 4.94 -31.66 14.65
N HIS A 71 6.16 -32.16 14.87
CA HIS A 71 6.72 -33.28 14.08
C HIS A 71 6.01 -34.62 14.28
N GLY A 72 5.24 -34.77 15.38
CA GLY A 72 4.36 -35.93 15.58
C GLY A 72 3.04 -35.84 14.82
N VAL A 73 2.70 -34.71 14.19
CA VAL A 73 1.38 -34.48 13.57
C VAL A 73 1.46 -34.65 12.05
N LEU A 74 0.85 -35.72 11.55
CA LEU A 74 0.83 -36.06 10.11
C LEU A 74 -0.14 -35.20 9.29
N ILE A 75 -1.35 -34.93 9.80
CA ILE A 75 -2.36 -34.08 9.14
C ILE A 75 -2.74 -32.93 10.07
N SER A 76 -2.59 -31.69 9.57
CA SER A 76 -3.07 -30.51 10.28
C SER A 76 -4.51 -30.19 9.90
N LYS A 77 -5.46 -30.59 10.76
CA LYS A 77 -6.88 -30.17 10.63
C LYS A 77 -7.07 -28.64 10.71
N PRO A 78 -6.38 -27.91 11.61
CA PRO A 78 -6.39 -26.45 11.58
C PRO A 78 -5.89 -25.87 10.25
N GLY A 79 -4.85 -26.47 9.67
CA GLY A 79 -4.29 -26.08 8.37
C GLY A 79 -5.26 -26.29 7.21
N GLU A 80 -5.98 -27.40 7.19
CA GLU A 80 -7.07 -27.62 6.22
C GLU A 80 -8.17 -26.55 6.37
N THR A 81 -8.56 -26.25 7.61
CA THR A 81 -9.55 -25.22 7.91
C THR A 81 -9.10 -23.83 7.44
N TRP A 82 -7.84 -23.47 7.71
CA TRP A 82 -7.22 -22.24 7.21
C TRP A 82 -7.21 -22.19 5.69
N PHE A 83 -6.84 -23.28 5.01
CA PHE A 83 -6.84 -23.35 3.55
C PHE A 83 -8.24 -23.12 2.97
N ILE A 84 -9.25 -23.80 3.52
CA ILE A 84 -10.65 -23.65 3.10
C ILE A 84 -11.12 -22.21 3.32
N LEU A 85 -10.85 -21.64 4.49
CA LEU A 85 -11.22 -20.26 4.82
C LEU A 85 -10.58 -19.26 3.85
N LYS A 86 -9.28 -19.40 3.60
CA LYS A 86 -8.52 -18.53 2.70
C LYS A 86 -9.02 -18.64 1.26
N GLU A 87 -9.16 -19.86 0.76
CA GLU A 87 -9.39 -20.11 -0.67
C GLU A 87 -10.85 -19.97 -1.06
N LYS A 88 -11.79 -20.50 -0.25
CA LYS A 88 -13.22 -20.49 -0.60
C LYS A 88 -13.93 -19.21 -0.21
N TRP A 89 -13.46 -18.52 0.84
CA TRP A 89 -14.17 -17.39 1.41
C TRP A 89 -13.38 -16.09 1.30
N MET A 90 -12.21 -16.02 1.92
CA MET A 90 -11.48 -14.76 2.06
C MET A 90 -10.96 -14.21 0.73
N SER A 91 -10.40 -15.06 -0.14
CA SER A 91 -9.89 -14.62 -1.44
C SER A 91 -11.01 -14.16 -2.38
N PRO A 92 -12.12 -14.90 -2.60
CA PRO A 92 -13.24 -14.38 -3.38
C PRO A 92 -13.87 -13.11 -2.78
N ALA A 93 -14.08 -13.06 -1.46
CA ALA A 93 -14.62 -11.87 -0.80
C ALA A 93 -13.67 -10.67 -0.95
N GLY A 94 -12.35 -10.90 -0.90
CA GLY A 94 -11.34 -9.88 -1.14
C GLY A 94 -11.39 -9.32 -2.56
N ALA A 95 -11.53 -10.18 -3.57
CA ALA A 95 -11.70 -9.74 -4.95
C ALA A 95 -12.97 -8.88 -5.11
N VAL A 96 -14.10 -9.34 -4.55
CA VAL A 96 -15.36 -8.57 -4.55
C VAL A 96 -15.19 -7.23 -3.86
N ALA A 97 -14.51 -7.17 -2.71
CA ALA A 97 -14.28 -5.93 -1.98
C ALA A 97 -13.40 -4.94 -2.76
N ILE A 98 -12.35 -5.41 -3.44
CA ILE A 98 -11.46 -4.56 -4.26
C ILE A 98 -12.21 -4.02 -5.48
N PHE A 99 -12.80 -4.91 -6.30
CA PHE A 99 -13.55 -4.48 -7.48
C PHE A 99 -14.78 -3.67 -7.12
N GLY A 100 -15.45 -4.01 -6.01
CA GLY A 100 -16.56 -3.24 -5.46
C GLY A 100 -16.14 -1.85 -5.02
N SER A 101 -14.97 -1.69 -4.38
CA SER A 101 -14.43 -0.38 -4.00
C SER A 101 -14.11 0.48 -5.23
N ILE A 102 -13.51 -0.12 -6.26
CA ILE A 102 -13.24 0.56 -7.54
C ILE A 102 -14.54 0.99 -8.21
N ALA A 103 -15.50 0.06 -8.35
CA ALA A 103 -16.81 0.36 -8.93
C ALA A 103 -17.53 1.46 -8.16
N MET A 104 -17.47 1.43 -6.82
CA MET A 104 -18.05 2.44 -5.95
C MET A 104 -17.47 3.83 -6.20
N VAL A 105 -16.14 3.98 -6.29
CA VAL A 105 -15.54 5.30 -6.53
C VAL A 105 -15.81 5.80 -7.96
N VAL A 106 -15.86 4.90 -8.94
CA VAL A 106 -16.25 5.24 -10.33
C VAL A 106 -17.70 5.71 -10.39
N LEU A 107 -18.61 4.99 -9.74
CA LEU A 107 -20.03 5.39 -9.65
C LEU A 107 -20.19 6.71 -8.88
N ALA A 108 -19.44 6.90 -7.80
CA ALA A 108 -19.43 8.17 -7.07
C ALA A 108 -18.97 9.33 -7.97
N TYR A 109 -17.94 9.13 -8.78
CA TYR A 109 -17.50 10.13 -9.75
C TYR A 109 -18.59 10.47 -10.78
N ILE A 110 -19.27 9.47 -11.34
CA ILE A 110 -20.29 9.68 -12.37
C ILE A 110 -21.56 10.32 -11.77
N ALA A 111 -22.02 9.85 -10.61
CA ALA A 111 -23.29 10.27 -10.03
C ALA A 111 -23.17 11.56 -9.20
N VAL A 112 -22.06 11.75 -8.49
CA VAL A 112 -21.84 12.88 -7.58
C VAL A 112 -20.86 13.88 -8.18
N GLY A 113 -19.80 13.40 -8.80
CA GLY A 113 -18.73 14.27 -9.32
C GLY A 113 -17.84 14.86 -8.21
N PRO A 114 -16.80 15.61 -8.62
CA PRO A 114 -15.86 16.26 -7.71
C PRO A 114 -16.51 17.34 -6.85
N LEU A 115 -15.98 17.52 -5.64
CA LEU A 115 -16.24 18.70 -4.82
C LEU A 115 -15.40 19.86 -5.37
N MET A 116 -16.07 20.78 -6.06
CA MET A 116 -15.51 21.99 -6.66
C MET A 116 -15.46 23.13 -5.65
N LEU A 117 -14.56 24.09 -5.85
CA LEU A 117 -14.50 25.31 -5.06
C LEU A 117 -15.76 26.16 -5.29
N SER A 118 -16.29 26.74 -4.22
CA SER A 118 -17.46 27.62 -4.32
C SER A 118 -17.12 28.99 -4.92
N LYS A 119 -15.85 29.41 -4.79
CA LYS A 119 -15.32 30.66 -5.34
C LYS A 119 -14.14 30.41 -6.28
N PRO A 120 -13.87 31.35 -7.22
CA PRO A 120 -12.67 31.30 -8.02
C PRO A 120 -11.39 31.28 -7.18
N ARG A 121 -10.36 30.67 -7.76
CA ARG A 121 -9.01 30.62 -7.23
C ARG A 121 -8.41 32.02 -7.15
N THR A 122 -7.83 32.36 -5.99
CA THR A 122 -7.23 33.70 -5.79
C THR A 122 -5.85 33.82 -6.40
N GLY A 123 -5.18 32.69 -6.67
CA GLY A 123 -3.77 32.65 -7.05
C GLY A 123 -2.81 32.80 -5.87
N ARG A 124 -3.26 33.29 -4.71
CA ARG A 124 -2.46 33.33 -3.47
C ARG A 124 -2.31 31.92 -2.91
N LYS A 125 -1.07 31.54 -2.62
CA LYS A 125 -0.73 30.17 -2.21
C LYS A 125 -0.21 30.12 -0.77
N LEU A 126 -0.73 29.18 0.01
CA LEU A 126 -0.30 28.91 1.39
C LEU A 126 0.52 27.64 1.45
N ASN A 127 1.59 27.64 2.24
CA ASN A 127 2.40 26.45 2.50
C ASN A 127 1.63 25.49 3.42
N ARG A 128 1.16 24.36 2.87
CA ARG A 128 0.45 23.32 3.63
C ARG A 128 1.39 22.21 4.09
N TRP A 129 2.28 21.75 3.21
CA TRP A 129 3.15 20.60 3.45
C TRP A 129 4.62 20.92 3.19
N SER A 130 5.48 20.63 4.17
CA SER A 130 6.92 20.79 4.01
C SER A 130 7.47 19.79 2.98
N ARG A 131 8.68 20.04 2.46
CA ARG A 131 9.37 19.09 1.56
C ARG A 131 9.51 17.71 2.21
N SER A 132 9.80 17.68 3.51
CA SER A 132 9.97 16.45 4.28
C SER A 132 8.65 15.69 4.49
N ASP A 133 7.51 16.38 4.56
CA ASP A 133 6.19 15.73 4.62
C ASP A 133 5.87 15.06 3.29
N ARG A 134 6.10 15.78 2.18
CA ARG A 134 5.84 15.24 0.84
C ARG A 134 6.74 14.06 0.52
N ALA A 135 8.03 14.14 0.85
CA ALA A 135 8.95 13.02 0.68
C ALA A 135 8.49 11.78 1.45
N LEU A 136 8.06 11.95 2.71
CA LEU A 136 7.52 10.86 3.52
C LEU A 136 6.24 10.28 2.90
N HIS A 137 5.31 11.14 2.47
CA HIS A 137 4.08 10.73 1.80
C HIS A 137 4.36 9.91 0.54
N TRP A 138 5.17 10.42 -0.38
CA TRP A 138 5.45 9.74 -1.65
C TRP A 138 6.27 8.45 -1.46
N SER A 139 7.17 8.42 -0.48
CA SER A 139 7.89 7.19 -0.12
C SER A 139 6.93 6.12 0.42
N MET A 140 6.01 6.52 1.31
CA MET A 140 4.96 5.65 1.84
C MET A 140 4.03 5.17 0.73
N ALA A 141 3.52 6.08 -0.10
CA ALA A 141 2.60 5.77 -1.18
C ALA A 141 3.22 4.81 -2.20
N PHE A 142 4.46 5.06 -2.63
CA PHE A 142 5.16 4.16 -3.55
C PHE A 142 5.34 2.78 -2.94
N THR A 143 5.85 2.71 -1.71
CA THR A 143 6.06 1.43 -1.00
C THR A 143 4.75 0.66 -0.82
N PHE A 144 3.68 1.35 -0.40
CA PHE A 144 2.37 0.75 -0.23
C PHE A 144 1.80 0.21 -1.56
N LEU A 145 1.87 0.99 -2.64
CA LEU A 145 1.35 0.57 -3.94
C LEU A 145 2.10 -0.65 -4.50
N THR A 146 3.43 -0.69 -4.37
CA THR A 146 4.21 -1.83 -4.86
C THR A 146 4.06 -3.07 -3.97
N LEU A 147 3.87 -2.89 -2.65
CA LEU A 147 3.49 -3.98 -1.74
C LEU A 147 2.09 -4.51 -2.04
N ALA A 148 1.12 -3.64 -2.26
CA ALA A 148 -0.24 -4.03 -2.64
C ALA A 148 -0.22 -4.81 -3.96
N PHE A 149 0.51 -4.31 -4.97
CA PHE A 149 0.64 -4.99 -6.25
C PHE A 149 1.31 -6.37 -6.13
N SER A 150 2.45 -6.46 -5.43
CA SER A 150 3.13 -7.74 -5.21
C SER A 150 2.30 -8.71 -4.37
N GLY A 151 1.59 -8.24 -3.35
CA GLY A 151 0.67 -9.07 -2.55
C GLY A 151 -0.51 -9.59 -3.38
N LEU A 152 -1.13 -8.74 -4.20
CA LEU A 152 -2.20 -9.14 -5.13
C LEU A 152 -1.68 -10.13 -6.20
N MET A 153 -0.44 -9.98 -6.66
CA MET A 153 0.21 -10.96 -7.55
C MET A 153 0.32 -12.33 -6.88
N LEU A 154 0.75 -12.38 -5.61
CA LEU A 154 0.88 -13.64 -4.85
C LEU A 154 -0.47 -14.33 -4.61
N VAL A 155 -1.53 -13.56 -4.34
CA VAL A 155 -2.86 -14.11 -4.04
C VAL A 155 -3.63 -14.47 -5.32
N TYR A 156 -3.71 -13.54 -6.27
CA TYR A 156 -4.63 -13.62 -7.40
C TYR A 156 -3.93 -13.87 -8.75
N GLY A 157 -2.61 -13.70 -8.83
CA GLY A 157 -1.90 -13.80 -10.10
C GLY A 157 -2.08 -15.17 -10.78
N LYS A 158 -2.23 -16.26 -10.01
CA LYS A 158 -2.52 -17.59 -10.56
C LYS A 158 -3.86 -17.67 -11.32
N HIS A 159 -4.81 -16.80 -10.99
CA HIS A 159 -6.14 -16.78 -11.60
C HIS A 159 -6.21 -15.84 -12.79
N PHE A 160 -5.63 -14.64 -12.69
CA PHE A 160 -5.76 -13.61 -13.72
C PHE A 160 -4.60 -13.53 -14.70
N LEU A 161 -3.38 -13.92 -14.29
CA LEU A 161 -2.16 -13.72 -15.10
C LEU A 161 -1.60 -15.03 -15.61
N LYS A 162 -1.51 -16.07 -14.77
CA LYS A 162 -0.95 -17.38 -15.15
C LYS A 162 -1.54 -17.97 -16.44
N PRO A 163 -2.86 -17.87 -16.75
CA PRO A 163 -3.39 -18.39 -18.01
C PRO A 163 -2.78 -17.77 -19.28
N TYR A 164 -2.20 -16.57 -19.17
CA TYR A 164 -1.63 -15.82 -20.29
C TYR A 164 -0.09 -15.81 -20.28
N ILE A 165 0.55 -16.45 -19.30
CA ILE A 165 2.00 -16.41 -19.09
C ILE A 165 2.57 -17.83 -19.14
N PRO A 166 3.64 -18.09 -19.93
CA PRO A 166 4.32 -19.38 -19.93
C PRO A 166 4.79 -19.82 -18.54
N SER A 167 4.67 -21.12 -18.22
CA SER A 167 5.04 -21.66 -16.90
C SER A 167 6.48 -21.35 -16.49
N GLU A 168 7.40 -21.35 -17.45
CA GLU A 168 8.82 -20.99 -17.26
C GLU A 168 8.97 -19.57 -16.71
N LEU A 169 8.19 -18.60 -17.22
CA LEU A 169 8.22 -17.21 -16.77
C LEU A 169 7.42 -16.99 -15.48
N TRP A 170 6.35 -17.78 -15.29
CA TRP A 170 5.48 -17.66 -14.12
C TRP A 170 6.23 -17.90 -12.81
N GLY A 171 7.10 -18.92 -12.77
CA GLY A 171 7.94 -19.20 -11.60
C GLY A 171 8.82 -18.02 -11.21
N TRP A 172 9.49 -17.41 -12.19
CA TRP A 172 10.33 -16.22 -11.98
C TRP A 172 9.53 -15.00 -11.52
N ILE A 173 8.34 -14.77 -12.09
CA ILE A 173 7.49 -13.64 -11.71
C ILE A 173 7.03 -13.76 -10.26
N ILE A 174 6.54 -14.94 -9.85
CA ILE A 174 6.08 -15.16 -8.47
C ILE A 174 7.26 -15.11 -7.50
N TYR A 175 8.41 -15.67 -7.86
CA TYR A 175 9.61 -15.56 -7.06
C TYR A 175 10.03 -14.09 -6.86
N ALA A 176 10.10 -13.31 -7.95
CA ALA A 176 10.44 -11.89 -7.89
C ALA A 176 9.43 -11.09 -7.06
N ALA A 177 8.13 -11.33 -7.25
CA ALA A 177 7.08 -10.68 -6.47
C ALA A 177 7.21 -11.00 -4.98
N LYS A 178 7.46 -12.27 -4.61
CA LYS A 178 7.70 -12.68 -3.22
C LYS A 178 8.92 -11.99 -2.63
N GLN A 179 10.08 -12.05 -3.31
CA GLN A 179 11.30 -11.44 -2.80
C GLN A 179 11.11 -9.94 -2.60
N TYR A 180 10.57 -9.25 -3.61
CA TYR A 180 10.28 -7.83 -3.51
C TYR A 180 9.35 -7.51 -2.33
N HIS A 181 8.26 -8.27 -2.16
CA HIS A 181 7.31 -8.08 -1.07
C HIS A 181 7.99 -8.21 0.30
N ASN A 182 8.77 -9.28 0.50
CA ASN A 182 9.46 -9.57 1.75
C ASN A 182 10.51 -8.50 2.10
N TYR A 183 11.23 -7.95 1.12
CA TYR A 183 12.21 -6.88 1.39
C TYR A 183 11.56 -5.50 1.60
N MET A 184 10.45 -5.21 0.92
CA MET A 184 9.77 -3.92 1.04
C MET A 184 8.87 -3.84 2.28
N GLY A 185 8.42 -4.98 2.82
CA GLY A 185 7.59 -5.03 4.04
C GLY A 185 8.25 -4.37 5.27
N PRO A 186 9.50 -4.71 5.61
CA PRO A 186 10.23 -4.02 6.69
C PRO A 186 10.42 -2.53 6.44
N LEU A 187 10.67 -2.11 5.19
CA LEU A 187 10.76 -0.70 4.83
C LEU A 187 9.42 0.03 5.06
N PHE A 188 8.30 -0.59 4.69
CA PHE A 188 6.95 -0.08 4.97
C PHE A 188 6.73 0.13 6.46
N PHE A 189 7.14 -0.82 7.30
CA PHE A 189 7.03 -0.69 8.76
C PHE A 189 7.82 0.50 9.30
N ILE A 190 9.05 0.70 8.83
CA ILE A 190 9.87 1.86 9.20
C ILE A 190 9.19 3.17 8.79
N LEU A 191 8.71 3.26 7.55
CA LEU A 191 7.98 4.44 7.06
C LEU A 191 6.70 4.68 7.87
N LEU A 192 6.01 3.63 8.29
CA LEU A 192 4.80 3.71 9.11
C LEU A 192 5.09 4.36 10.46
N MET A 193 6.22 4.01 11.08
CA MET A 193 6.65 4.63 12.33
C MET A 193 6.97 6.12 12.15
N PHE A 194 7.62 6.51 11.04
CA PHE A 194 7.85 7.92 10.74
C PHE A 194 6.54 8.69 10.51
N VAL A 195 5.58 8.11 9.79
CA VAL A 195 4.24 8.70 9.59
C VAL A 195 3.54 8.88 10.92
N LEU A 196 3.56 7.85 11.78
CA LEU A 196 2.99 7.89 13.12
C LEU A 196 3.57 9.06 13.93
N LEU A 197 4.88 9.06 14.12
CA LEU A 197 5.55 10.03 14.99
C LEU A 197 5.44 11.47 14.46
N LYS A 198 5.43 11.65 13.14
CA LYS A 198 5.40 12.98 12.53
C LYS A 198 4.00 13.59 12.50
N TRP A 199 2.97 12.81 12.18
CA TRP A 199 1.63 13.34 11.91
C TRP A 199 0.59 13.06 13.00
N TRP A 200 0.93 12.34 14.08
CA TRP A 200 -0.04 12.00 15.14
C TRP A 200 -0.77 13.20 15.73
N ARG A 201 -0.07 14.29 16.08
CA ARG A 201 -0.68 15.48 16.71
C ARG A 201 -1.74 16.14 15.81
N LYS A 202 -1.51 16.12 14.50
CA LYS A 202 -2.43 16.68 13.50
C LYS A 202 -3.61 15.73 13.22
N SER A 203 -3.53 14.49 13.71
CA SER A 203 -4.46 13.42 13.39
C SER A 203 -5.37 13.01 14.55
N ILE A 204 -5.35 13.74 15.67
CA ILE A 204 -6.23 13.50 16.81
C ILE A 204 -7.65 13.99 16.48
N PHE A 205 -8.63 13.13 16.72
CA PHE A 205 -10.04 13.47 16.56
C PHE A 205 -10.50 14.47 17.64
N ASN A 206 -11.34 15.42 17.24
CA ASN A 206 -11.93 16.44 18.08
C ASN A 206 -13.43 16.63 17.74
N LYS A 207 -14.11 17.53 18.46
CA LYS A 207 -15.56 17.75 18.29
C LYS A 207 -15.95 18.25 16.90
N VAL A 208 -15.06 18.97 16.21
CA VAL A 208 -15.31 19.47 14.84
C VAL A 208 -15.39 18.30 13.86
N ASP A 209 -14.58 17.26 14.07
CA ASP A 209 -14.57 16.09 13.19
C ASP A 209 -15.90 15.33 13.23
N VAL A 210 -16.57 15.29 14.39
CA VAL A 210 -17.90 14.68 14.52
C VAL A 210 -18.90 15.42 13.64
N GLN A 211 -18.90 16.75 13.66
CA GLN A 211 -19.77 17.56 12.79
C GLN A 211 -19.43 17.37 11.31
N TRP A 212 -18.15 17.20 10.98
CA TRP A 212 -17.69 16.90 9.64
C TRP A 212 -18.24 15.56 9.14
N PHE A 213 -18.19 14.51 9.98
CA PHE A 213 -18.77 13.20 9.65
C PHE A 213 -20.28 13.24 9.50
N MET A 214 -21.00 13.97 10.37
CA MET A 214 -22.45 14.14 10.27
C MET A 214 -22.88 14.81 8.95
N LYS A 215 -21.99 15.61 8.35
CA LYS A 215 -22.18 16.24 7.03
C LYS A 215 -21.54 15.46 5.88
N LEU A 216 -20.98 14.27 6.14
CA LEU A 216 -20.29 13.41 5.17
C LEU A 216 -19.21 14.17 4.38
N GLY A 217 -18.51 15.07 5.06
CA GLY A 217 -17.51 15.95 4.46
C GLY A 217 -18.03 16.91 3.40
N GLY A 218 -19.37 17.07 3.31
CA GLY A 218 -20.00 17.89 2.29
C GLY A 218 -19.96 17.30 0.88
N MET A 219 -19.60 16.02 0.75
CA MET A 219 -19.40 15.39 -0.55
C MET A 219 -20.70 14.85 -1.16
N VAL A 220 -21.67 14.44 -0.34
CA VAL A 220 -22.85 13.68 -0.81
C VAL A 220 -24.16 14.11 -0.13
N GLY A 221 -25.27 13.77 -0.77
CA GLY A 221 -26.63 13.98 -0.24
C GLY A 221 -27.00 15.45 -0.05
N LYS A 222 -27.81 15.73 0.97
CA LYS A 222 -28.31 17.09 1.28
C LYS A 222 -27.23 18.09 1.72
N TYR A 223 -26.02 17.61 2.01
CA TYR A 223 -24.88 18.44 2.41
C TYR A 223 -23.87 18.63 1.27
N LYS A 224 -24.18 18.16 0.06
CA LYS A 224 -23.29 18.31 -1.10
C LYS A 224 -22.97 19.79 -1.35
N GLY A 225 -21.69 20.11 -1.50
CA GLY A 225 -21.21 21.48 -1.72
C GLY A 225 -21.18 22.34 -0.46
N THR A 226 -21.59 21.79 0.70
CA THR A 226 -21.23 22.41 1.97
C THR A 226 -19.76 22.14 2.23
N HIS A 227 -19.06 23.10 2.85
CA HIS A 227 -17.69 22.88 3.28
C HIS A 227 -17.66 22.85 4.82
N PRO A 228 -17.78 21.66 5.46
CA PRO A 228 -17.76 21.57 6.91
C PRO A 228 -16.41 22.03 7.46
N SER A 229 -16.44 22.81 8.53
CA SER A 229 -15.22 23.33 9.16
C SER A 229 -14.21 22.23 9.48
N ALA A 230 -12.93 22.54 9.32
CA ALA A 230 -11.83 21.62 9.60
C ALA A 230 -10.56 22.35 10.00
N GLY A 231 -9.78 21.72 10.88
CA GLY A 231 -8.42 22.15 11.21
C GLY A 231 -7.43 21.80 10.10
N PHE A 232 -6.15 21.64 10.44
CA PHE A 232 -5.13 21.30 9.44
C PHE A 232 -5.48 20.01 8.67
N SER A 233 -5.86 18.97 9.42
CA SER A 233 -6.42 17.74 8.85
C SER A 233 -7.93 17.72 9.09
N ASN A 234 -8.71 17.36 8.07
CA ASN A 234 -10.14 17.10 8.20
C ASN A 234 -10.41 15.67 8.72
N ALA A 235 -11.65 15.38 9.11
CA ALA A 235 -11.98 14.09 9.73
C ALA A 235 -11.71 12.88 8.81
N GLY A 236 -11.89 13.02 7.49
CA GLY A 236 -11.56 11.99 6.51
C GLY A 236 -10.06 11.71 6.40
N GLU A 237 -9.24 12.77 6.35
CA GLU A 237 -7.76 12.65 6.38
C GLU A 237 -7.30 11.95 7.68
N LYS A 238 -7.92 12.28 8.82
CA LYS A 238 -7.63 11.62 10.11
C LYS A 238 -8.05 10.14 10.12
N ALA A 239 -9.20 9.82 9.53
CA ALA A 239 -9.68 8.44 9.42
C ALA A 239 -8.73 7.58 8.59
N ILE A 240 -8.27 8.08 7.43
CA ILE A 240 -7.30 7.37 6.60
C ILE A 240 -5.95 7.24 7.30
N TYR A 241 -5.51 8.27 8.03
CA TYR A 241 -4.31 8.17 8.85
C TYR A 241 -4.41 7.03 9.87
N TRP A 242 -5.49 6.96 10.65
CA TRP A 242 -5.64 5.90 11.66
C TRP A 242 -5.87 4.52 11.03
N LEU A 243 -6.56 4.45 9.90
CA LEU A 243 -6.70 3.23 9.12
C LEU A 243 -5.31 2.72 8.69
N LEU A 244 -4.44 3.60 8.17
CA LEU A 244 -3.07 3.26 7.83
C LEU A 244 -2.28 2.81 9.06
N ILE A 245 -2.31 3.56 10.17
CA ILE A 245 -1.53 3.21 11.37
C ILE A 245 -1.97 1.87 11.94
N VAL A 246 -3.28 1.64 12.14
CA VAL A 246 -3.79 0.43 12.80
C VAL A 246 -3.60 -0.79 11.90
N PHE A 247 -4.16 -0.78 10.69
CA PHE A 247 -4.11 -1.93 9.80
C PHE A 247 -2.72 -2.10 9.17
N GLY A 248 -1.97 -1.02 8.96
CA GLY A 248 -0.57 -1.08 8.55
C GLY A 248 0.30 -1.73 9.61
N THR A 249 0.04 -1.47 10.90
CA THR A 249 0.78 -2.13 11.99
C THR A 249 0.45 -3.62 12.05
N PHE A 250 -0.83 -4.00 11.96
CA PHE A 250 -1.21 -5.42 11.91
C PHE A 250 -0.62 -6.14 10.70
N ALA A 251 -0.68 -5.53 9.51
CA ALA A 251 -0.07 -6.09 8.30
C ALA A 251 1.44 -6.23 8.45
N ALA A 252 2.13 -5.21 8.95
CA ALA A 252 3.58 -5.25 9.11
C ALA A 252 4.04 -6.29 10.14
N ILE A 253 3.43 -6.32 11.34
CA ILE A 253 3.82 -7.28 12.39
C ILE A 253 3.54 -8.71 11.93
N SER A 254 2.35 -8.97 11.39
CA SER A 254 2.03 -10.31 10.86
C SER A 254 2.92 -10.70 9.68
N GLY A 255 3.32 -9.75 8.83
CA GLY A 255 4.27 -9.96 7.73
C GLY A 255 5.65 -10.36 8.25
N LEU A 256 6.17 -9.67 9.27
CA LEU A 256 7.44 -10.03 9.91
C LEU A 256 7.39 -11.43 10.53
N VAL A 257 6.27 -11.82 11.14
CA VAL A 257 6.11 -13.20 11.64
C VAL A 257 6.19 -14.22 10.51
N LEU A 258 5.55 -13.94 9.36
CA LEU A 258 5.58 -14.82 8.18
C LEU A 258 6.97 -14.90 7.53
N ASP A 259 7.73 -13.81 7.53
CA ASP A 259 9.06 -13.76 6.93
C ASP A 259 10.13 -14.47 7.76
N PHE A 260 9.96 -14.50 9.09
CA PHE A 260 10.95 -15.05 10.01
C PHE A 260 10.39 -16.17 10.89
N PRO A 261 10.08 -17.37 10.34
CA PRO A 261 9.61 -18.52 11.09
C PRO A 261 10.76 -19.23 11.85
N ILE A 262 11.55 -18.45 12.59
CA ILE A 262 12.79 -18.88 13.27
C ILE A 262 12.74 -18.68 14.80
N PHE A 263 11.62 -18.18 15.33
CA PHE A 263 11.41 -17.86 16.75
C PHE A 263 10.54 -18.90 17.46
N GLY A 264 10.50 -20.14 16.94
CA GLY A 264 9.71 -21.23 17.53
C GLY A 264 8.22 -21.15 17.25
N GLN A 265 7.80 -20.37 16.24
CA GLN A 265 6.41 -20.29 15.83
C GLN A 265 5.90 -21.64 15.30
N THR A 266 4.66 -21.96 15.64
CA THR A 266 3.94 -23.15 15.16
C THR A 266 3.25 -22.88 13.82
N ARG A 267 2.74 -23.94 13.16
CA ARG A 267 1.88 -23.79 11.97
C ARG A 267 0.67 -22.88 12.26
N ARG A 268 0.09 -23.00 13.45
CA ARG A 268 -1.06 -22.19 13.87
C ARG A 268 -0.74 -20.69 13.90
N ASP A 269 0.45 -20.32 14.36
CA ASP A 269 0.91 -18.93 14.38
C ASP A 269 1.08 -18.37 12.97
N MET A 270 1.59 -19.19 12.05
CA MET A 270 1.74 -18.82 10.63
C MET A 270 0.38 -18.64 9.95
N GLU A 271 -0.55 -19.56 10.18
CA GLU A 271 -1.92 -19.49 9.66
C GLU A 271 -2.64 -18.23 10.14
N LEU A 272 -2.60 -17.95 11.45
CA LEU A 272 -3.25 -16.78 12.04
C LEU A 272 -2.61 -15.49 11.52
N SER A 273 -1.26 -15.44 11.49
CA SER A 273 -0.52 -14.30 10.94
C SER A 273 -0.91 -14.06 9.49
N ASN A 274 -1.03 -15.11 8.68
CA ASN A 274 -1.47 -15.00 7.29
C ASN A 274 -2.88 -14.42 7.17
N LEU A 275 -3.85 -14.87 7.98
CA LEU A 275 -5.22 -14.34 7.96
C LEU A 275 -5.26 -12.86 8.36
N ILE A 276 -4.57 -12.49 9.44
CA ILE A 276 -4.47 -11.10 9.92
C ILE A 276 -3.83 -10.22 8.84
N HIS A 277 -2.75 -10.71 8.22
CA HIS A 277 -2.05 -10.00 7.15
C HIS A 277 -2.98 -9.75 5.96
N MET A 278 -3.65 -10.79 5.46
CA MET A 278 -4.55 -10.69 4.32
C MET A 278 -5.74 -9.77 4.59
N LEU A 279 -6.38 -9.88 5.77
CA LEU A 279 -7.50 -9.02 6.15
C LEU A 279 -7.06 -7.55 6.27
N SER A 280 -5.94 -7.31 6.96
CA SER A 280 -5.42 -5.95 7.16
C SER A 280 -5.01 -5.31 5.83
N ALA A 281 -4.29 -6.05 4.98
CA ALA A 281 -3.90 -5.61 3.65
C ALA A 281 -5.13 -5.30 2.78
N LEU A 282 -6.18 -6.13 2.84
CA LEU A 282 -7.42 -5.88 2.11
C LEU A 282 -8.11 -4.57 2.54
N ILE A 283 -8.24 -4.35 3.86
CA ILE A 283 -8.82 -3.12 4.41
C ILE A 283 -8.01 -1.90 3.97
N LEU A 284 -6.67 -1.98 4.02
CA LEU A 284 -5.80 -0.93 3.52
C LEU A 284 -6.02 -0.67 2.02
N ILE A 285 -6.01 -1.71 1.18
CA ILE A 285 -6.20 -1.56 -0.27
C ILE A 285 -7.54 -0.86 -0.57
N CYS A 286 -8.64 -1.30 0.03
CA CYS A 286 -9.96 -0.68 -0.16
C CYS A 286 -10.00 0.77 0.35
N GLY A 287 -9.45 1.04 1.54
CA GLY A 287 -9.39 2.40 2.09
C GLY A 287 -8.53 3.35 1.26
N PHE A 288 -7.42 2.86 0.73
CA PHE A 288 -6.52 3.67 -0.08
C PHE A 288 -7.00 3.88 -1.52
N ILE A 289 -7.83 2.98 -2.08
CA ILE A 289 -8.58 3.27 -3.31
C ILE A 289 -9.42 4.54 -3.12
N PHE A 290 -10.14 4.66 -2.00
CA PHE A 290 -10.91 5.86 -1.69
C PHE A 290 -10.03 7.09 -1.47
N HIS A 291 -8.91 6.95 -0.75
CA HIS A 291 -7.96 8.05 -0.54
C HIS A 291 -7.39 8.59 -1.87
N ILE A 292 -6.97 7.69 -2.77
CA ILE A 292 -6.44 8.03 -4.09
C ILE A 292 -7.52 8.72 -4.92
N TYR A 293 -8.76 8.19 -4.90
CA TYR A 293 -9.89 8.81 -5.59
C TYR A 293 -10.13 10.25 -5.13
N ILE A 294 -10.26 10.49 -3.82
CA ILE A 294 -10.51 11.84 -3.29
C ILE A 294 -9.35 12.79 -3.62
N GLY A 295 -8.10 12.31 -3.48
CA GLY A 295 -6.91 13.14 -3.71
C GLY A 295 -6.65 13.50 -5.18
N LEU A 296 -7.02 12.63 -6.12
CA LEU A 296 -6.81 12.86 -7.56
C LEU A 296 -8.00 13.46 -8.28
N PHE A 297 -9.21 12.98 -7.97
CA PHE A 297 -10.41 13.25 -8.75
C PHE A 297 -11.57 13.81 -7.93
N GLY A 298 -11.66 13.47 -6.65
CA GLY A 298 -12.85 13.79 -5.83
C GLY A 298 -12.86 15.19 -5.24
N MET A 299 -11.73 15.88 -5.15
CA MET A 299 -11.63 17.22 -4.56
C MET A 299 -10.71 18.12 -5.36
N GLU A 300 -11.22 19.27 -5.80
CA GLU A 300 -10.46 20.25 -6.55
C GLU A 300 -9.26 20.76 -5.73
N GLY A 301 -8.08 20.89 -6.35
CA GLY A 301 -6.89 21.48 -5.71
C GLY A 301 -6.18 20.63 -4.66
N ALA A 302 -6.71 19.46 -4.29
CA ALA A 302 -6.11 18.60 -3.26
C ALA A 302 -4.72 18.06 -3.65
N LEU A 303 -4.55 17.62 -4.90
CA LEU A 303 -3.29 17.07 -5.42
C LEU A 303 -2.12 18.07 -5.36
N GLU A 304 -2.38 19.35 -5.61
CA GLU A 304 -1.35 20.39 -5.62
C GLU A 304 -0.64 20.52 -4.27
N GLY A 305 -1.37 20.29 -3.18
CA GLY A 305 -0.81 20.27 -1.83
C GLY A 305 0.27 19.20 -1.66
N MET A 306 0.09 18.01 -2.23
CA MET A 306 1.06 16.91 -2.12
C MET A 306 2.16 16.94 -3.18
N VAL A 307 1.93 17.58 -4.32
CA VAL A 307 2.96 17.75 -5.36
C VAL A 307 3.87 18.93 -5.03
N THR A 308 3.29 20.11 -4.81
CA THR A 308 4.03 21.36 -4.65
C THR A 308 4.29 21.72 -3.19
N GLY A 309 3.43 21.26 -2.27
CA GLY A 309 3.42 21.70 -0.87
C GLY A 309 2.54 22.91 -0.59
N LYS A 310 2.00 23.52 -1.64
CA LYS A 310 1.22 24.75 -1.55
C LYS A 310 -0.22 24.51 -2.00
N VAL A 311 -1.16 25.21 -1.39
CA VAL A 311 -2.60 25.20 -1.72
C VAL A 311 -3.12 26.61 -1.92
N ASP A 312 -4.21 26.77 -2.68
CA ASP A 312 -4.87 28.06 -2.85
C ASP A 312 -5.51 28.55 -1.54
N GLU A 313 -5.54 29.86 -1.35
CA GLU A 313 -6.28 30.51 -0.27
C GLU A 313 -7.77 30.18 -0.28
N THR A 314 -8.42 30.16 -1.45
CA THR A 314 -9.85 29.79 -1.54
C THR A 314 -10.05 28.36 -1.04
N TRP A 315 -9.18 27.45 -1.46
CA TRP A 315 -9.23 26.06 -1.03
C TRP A 315 -9.03 25.93 0.48
N ALA A 316 -8.07 26.67 1.05
CA ALA A 316 -7.82 26.68 2.49
C ALA A 316 -9.03 27.20 3.28
N LYS A 317 -9.66 28.29 2.82
CA LYS A 317 -10.86 28.87 3.48
C LYS A 317 -12.05 27.92 3.44
N GLU A 318 -12.25 27.22 2.34
CA GLU A 318 -13.39 26.32 2.19
C GLU A 318 -13.16 25.00 2.93
N HIS A 319 -12.07 24.30 2.64
CA HIS A 319 -11.86 22.94 3.13
C HIS A 319 -11.22 22.86 4.52
N HIS A 320 -10.57 23.94 4.98
CA HIS A 320 -9.75 23.97 6.19
C HIS A 320 -9.80 25.36 6.88
N ASP A 321 -11.00 25.91 7.03
CA ASP A 321 -11.27 27.25 7.59
C ASP A 321 -10.54 27.54 8.92
N LEU A 322 -10.58 26.61 9.87
CA LEU A 322 -9.95 26.79 11.18
C LEU A 322 -8.43 26.85 11.07
N TRP A 323 -7.84 26.08 10.14
CA TRP A 323 -6.42 26.16 9.86
C TRP A 323 -6.06 27.44 9.13
N TYR A 324 -6.86 27.88 8.16
CA TYR A 324 -6.64 29.15 7.47
C TYR A 324 -6.61 30.32 8.46
N GLU A 325 -7.57 30.39 9.39
CA GLU A 325 -7.58 31.42 10.43
C GLU A 325 -6.37 31.32 11.38
N GLU A 326 -5.85 30.12 11.63
CA GLU A 326 -4.61 29.94 12.40
C GLU A 326 -3.38 30.48 11.64
N VAL A 327 -3.25 30.17 10.35
CA VAL A 327 -2.15 30.66 9.51
C VAL A 327 -2.21 32.19 9.37
N LYS A 328 -3.42 32.73 9.19
CA LYS A 328 -3.66 34.18 9.17
C LYS A 328 -3.23 34.84 10.47
N ARG A 329 -3.59 34.26 11.63
CA ARG A 329 -3.16 34.78 12.95
C ARG A 329 -1.65 34.72 13.16
N ARG A 330 -0.95 33.79 12.50
CA ARG A 330 0.52 33.67 12.55
C ARG A 330 1.25 34.63 11.62
N GLY A 331 0.54 35.37 10.75
CA GLY A 331 1.16 36.27 9.78
C GLY A 331 1.90 35.53 8.66
N GLU A 332 1.59 34.25 8.43
CA GLU A 332 2.26 33.39 7.44
C GLU A 332 1.63 33.50 6.03
N ILE A 333 0.75 34.49 5.82
CA ILE A 333 0.16 34.79 4.52
C ILE A 333 1.02 35.89 3.89
N GLU A 334 1.76 35.56 2.83
CA GLU A 334 2.45 36.57 2.01
C GLU A 334 1.39 37.54 1.44
N GLU A 335 1.47 38.82 1.82
CA GLU A 335 0.80 39.89 1.09
C GLU A 335 1.47 40.01 -0.28
N VAL A 336 0.70 39.84 -1.35
CA VAL A 336 1.17 40.23 -2.68
C VAL A 336 1.32 41.75 -2.65
N SER A 337 2.55 42.25 -2.81
CA SER A 337 2.79 43.65 -3.12
C SER A 337 1.96 44.01 -4.34
N THR A 338 1.04 44.94 -4.15
CA THR A 338 0.22 45.52 -5.21
C THR A 338 1.15 46.29 -6.15
N GLU A 339 1.80 45.63 -7.09
CA GLU A 339 2.67 46.29 -8.05
C GLU A 339 2.10 46.16 -9.47
N SER A 340 1.67 47.32 -9.96
CA SER A 340 1.24 47.67 -11.33
C SER A 340 -0.11 47.14 -11.82
N GLN A 341 -1.18 47.86 -11.45
CA GLN A 341 -2.17 48.21 -12.47
C GLN A 341 -1.42 48.96 -13.58
N PRO A 342 -1.52 48.58 -14.87
CA PRO A 342 -1.01 49.44 -15.92
C PRO A 342 -1.84 50.71 -15.90
N ALA A 343 -1.14 51.84 -15.75
CA ALA A 343 -1.72 53.17 -15.75
C ALA A 343 -2.65 53.38 -16.94
N SER A 344 -3.78 54.03 -16.68
CA SER A 344 -4.73 54.47 -17.69
C SER A 344 -4.02 55.21 -18.82
N PHE A 345 -4.24 54.75 -20.05
CA PHE A 345 -3.77 55.42 -21.24
C PHE A 345 -4.63 56.70 -21.44
N ASN A 346 -4.10 57.83 -20.97
CA ASN A 346 -4.69 59.14 -21.20
C ASN A 346 -4.50 59.50 -22.68
N GLN A 347 -5.58 59.44 -23.47
CA GLN A 347 -5.59 59.96 -24.84
C GLN A 347 -5.53 61.49 -24.80
N THR A 348 -4.36 62.05 -25.03
CA THR A 348 -4.19 63.46 -25.38
C THR A 348 -4.73 63.68 -26.80
N LYS A 349 -5.71 64.58 -26.91
CA LYS A 349 -6.19 65.18 -28.17
C LYS A 349 -5.01 65.73 -28.98
N GLY A 350 -4.78 65.15 -30.15
CA GLY A 350 -4.05 65.79 -31.24
C GLY A 350 -5.05 66.28 -32.27
N GLU A 351 -5.27 67.59 -32.31
CA GLU A 351 -5.89 68.29 -33.44
C GLU A 351 -5.06 68.04 -34.69
N VAL A 352 -5.69 67.55 -35.76
CA VAL A 352 -5.16 67.65 -37.12
C VAL A 352 -6.26 68.24 -37.99
N SER A 353 -6.02 69.48 -38.41
CA SER A 353 -6.81 70.23 -39.37
C SER A 353 -6.74 69.58 -40.76
N HIS A 354 -7.88 69.22 -41.32
CA HIS A 354 -8.02 68.96 -42.75
C HIS A 354 -8.70 70.16 -43.40
N GLU A 355 -7.90 70.92 -44.14
CA GLU A 355 -8.30 71.94 -45.08
C GLU A 355 -8.71 71.28 -46.41
N SER A 356 -9.79 71.79 -46.99
CA SER A 356 -10.41 71.34 -48.23
C SER A 356 -9.56 71.58 -49.48
N ARG A 357 -9.54 70.60 -50.39
CA ARG A 357 -9.70 70.81 -51.85
C ARG A 357 -10.00 69.53 -52.59
#